data_AF-A0A4D4K8Z7-F1
#
_entry.id   AF-A0A4D4K8Z7-F1
#
_cell.length_a   1.000
_cell.length_b   1.000
_cell.length_c   1.000
_cell.angle_alpha   90.00
_cell.angle_beta   90.00
_cell.angle_gamma   90.00
#
_symmetry.space_group_name_H-M   'P 1'
#
loop_
_entity.id
_entity.type
_entity.pdbx_description
1 polymer ?
#
loop_
_entity_poly.entity_id
_entity_poly.type
_entity_poly.pdbx_seq_one_letter_code
_entity_poly.pdbx_strand_id
1 'polypeptide(L)'
;MAPRHRHRRTTAVTALAAVALIVPVTVGCSAVEKALDCAQLAVEITNDVDDLQDALSGAAANPQDADKILDALDKDIDKVGDRTDSADVGKAVDDLQKALDNVQKSVDSGKHPDMTPVRDAAGELTGVCSP
;
A
#
# COMPACT_ATOMS: atom_id res chain seq x y z
N MET A 1 11.03 43.50 -12.70
CA MET A 1 9.97 42.61 -12.19
C MET A 1 9.94 41.34 -13.04
N ALA A 2 10.18 40.17 -12.46
CA ALA A 2 10.06 38.87 -13.15
C ALA A 2 8.71 38.21 -12.78
N PRO A 3 8.02 37.53 -13.72
CA PRO A 3 6.75 36.89 -13.41
C PRO A 3 6.97 35.64 -12.56
N ARG A 4 6.32 35.59 -11.40
CA ARG A 4 6.24 34.39 -10.56
C ARG A 4 5.23 33.44 -11.17
N HIS A 5 5.70 32.31 -11.69
CA HIS A 5 4.83 31.23 -12.16
C HIS A 5 3.99 30.70 -11.00
N ARG A 6 2.68 30.86 -11.14
CA ARG A 6 1.64 30.44 -10.21
C ARG A 6 1.47 28.93 -10.37
N HIS A 7 2.08 28.14 -9.47
CA HIS A 7 1.78 26.71 -9.36
C HIS A 7 0.32 26.54 -8.93
N ARG A 8 -0.54 26.23 -9.91
CA ARG A 8 -1.87 25.70 -9.66
C ARG A 8 -1.68 24.30 -9.09
N ARG A 9 -1.79 24.18 -7.77
CA ARG A 9 -2.05 22.88 -7.13
C ARG A 9 -3.46 22.48 -7.51
N THR A 10 -3.59 21.62 -8.50
CA THR A 10 -4.82 20.87 -8.76
C THR A 10 -4.88 19.76 -7.72
N THR A 11 -5.64 19.98 -6.65
CA THR A 11 -6.09 18.92 -5.75
C THR A 11 -6.99 17.99 -6.57
N ALA A 12 -6.46 16.82 -6.92
CA ALA A 12 -7.26 15.75 -7.50
C ALA A 12 -8.16 15.21 -6.38
N VAL A 13 -9.47 15.34 -6.56
CA VAL A 13 -10.47 14.75 -5.68
C VAL A 13 -10.66 13.32 -6.15
N THR A 14 -10.13 12.35 -5.41
CA THR A 14 -10.38 10.93 -5.64
C THR A 14 -11.82 10.61 -5.20
N ALA A 15 -12.70 10.34 -6.15
CA ALA A 15 -14.04 9.88 -5.87
C ALA A 15 -13.97 8.39 -5.49
N LEU A 16 -14.22 8.10 -4.20
CA LEU A 16 -14.41 6.73 -3.72
C LEU A 16 -15.72 6.18 -4.30
N ALA A 17 -15.61 5.24 -5.24
CA ALA A 17 -16.78 4.51 -5.74
C ALA A 17 -17.22 3.48 -4.70
N ALA A 18 -18.40 3.68 -4.10
CA ALA A 18 -19.00 2.70 -3.21
C ALA A 18 -19.58 1.53 -4.03
N VAL A 19 -18.94 0.36 -3.94
CA VAL A 19 -19.44 -0.88 -4.55
C VAL A 19 -20.48 -1.50 -3.61
N ALA A 20 -21.73 -1.63 -4.07
CA ALA A 20 -22.77 -2.34 -3.35
C ALA A 20 -22.66 -3.85 -3.66
N LEU A 21 -22.13 -4.63 -2.71
CA LEU A 21 -21.94 -6.08 -2.87
C LEU A 21 -23.22 -6.84 -2.52
N ILE A 22 -23.74 -7.60 -3.49
CA ILE A 22 -24.80 -8.60 -3.26
C ILE A 22 -24.10 -9.95 -3.04
N VAL A 23 -23.83 -10.30 -1.78
CA VAL A 23 -23.15 -11.56 -1.43
C VAL A 23 -24.20 -12.66 -1.21
N PRO A 24 -24.15 -13.80 -1.93
CA PRO A 24 -25.01 -14.95 -1.64
C PRO A 24 -24.59 -15.57 -0.30
N VAL A 25 -25.46 -15.44 0.71
CA VAL A 25 -25.25 -15.86 2.10
C VAL A 25 -25.26 -17.39 2.23
N THR A 26 -24.22 -18.05 1.72
CA THR A 26 -24.03 -19.51 1.87
C THR A 26 -22.68 -19.89 2.48
N VAL A 27 -21.77 -18.92 2.61
CA VAL A 27 -20.54 -19.03 3.40
C VAL A 27 -20.80 -18.43 4.79
N GLY A 28 -20.42 -19.14 5.85
CA GLY A 28 -20.57 -18.63 7.21
C GLY A 28 -19.82 -17.30 7.41
N CYS A 29 -20.25 -16.50 8.37
CA CYS A 29 -19.70 -15.16 8.64
C CYS A 29 -18.16 -15.14 8.73
N SER A 30 -17.51 -16.23 9.12
CA SER A 30 -16.04 -16.33 9.22
C SER A 30 -15.29 -16.05 7.92
N ALA A 31 -15.84 -16.42 6.76
CA ALA A 31 -15.21 -16.11 5.47
C ALA A 31 -15.36 -14.63 5.11
N VAL A 32 -16.52 -14.05 5.45
CA VAL A 32 -16.78 -12.62 5.28
C VAL A 32 -15.92 -11.80 6.25
N GLU A 33 -15.77 -12.21 7.50
CA GLU A 33 -14.88 -11.56 8.48
C GLU A 33 -13.42 -11.59 8.02
N LYS A 34 -12.91 -12.74 7.56
CA LYS A 34 -11.57 -12.82 6.98
C LYS A 34 -11.38 -11.93 5.75
N ALA A 35 -12.39 -11.85 4.87
CA ALA A 35 -12.33 -10.99 3.69
C ALA A 35 -12.35 -9.50 4.08
N LEU A 36 -13.16 -9.12 5.08
CA LEU A 36 -13.20 -7.75 5.60
C LEU A 36 -11.90 -7.38 6.34
N ASP A 37 -11.28 -8.32 7.05
CA ASP A 37 -9.96 -8.14 7.67
C ASP A 37 -8.86 -7.98 6.60
N CYS A 38 -8.88 -8.80 5.53
CA CYS A 38 -7.97 -8.67 4.38
C CYS A 38 -8.11 -7.30 3.72
N ALA A 39 -9.35 -6.87 3.45
CA ALA A 39 -9.63 -5.58 2.83
C ALA A 39 -9.21 -4.39 3.71
N GLN A 40 -9.48 -4.44 5.02
CA GLN A 40 -9.04 -3.38 5.94
C GLN A 40 -7.51 -3.28 6.00
N LEU A 41 -6.82 -4.42 6.10
CA LEU A 41 -5.37 -4.44 6.20
C LEU A 41 -4.70 -4.04 4.86
N ALA A 42 -5.29 -4.42 3.72
CA ALA A 42 -4.83 -3.94 2.41
C ALA A 42 -4.96 -2.42 2.23
N VAL A 43 -6.02 -1.82 2.80
CA VAL A 43 -6.19 -0.36 2.82
C VAL A 43 -5.18 0.31 3.74
N GLU A 44 -4.92 -0.25 4.93
CA GLU A 44 -3.88 0.23 5.86
C GLU A 44 -2.51 0.25 5.17
N ILE A 45 -2.14 -0.86 4.52
CA ILE A 45 -0.93 -0.97 3.70
C ILE A 45 -0.86 0.11 2.61
N THR A 46 -1.97 0.38 1.92
CA THR A 46 -2.00 1.42 0.87
C THR A 46 -1.71 2.81 1.45
N ASN A 47 -2.23 3.11 2.64
CA ASN A 47 -1.94 4.36 3.33
C ASN A 47 -0.47 4.43 3.77
N ASP A 48 0.09 3.33 4.28
CA ASP A 48 1.50 3.28 4.68
C ASP A 48 2.44 3.46 3.48
N VAL A 49 2.06 2.96 2.30
CA VAL A 49 2.79 3.21 1.04
C VAL A 49 2.75 4.68 0.64
N ASP A 50 1.62 5.36 0.83
CA ASP A 50 1.49 6.79 0.59
C ASP A 50 2.34 7.60 1.61
N ASP A 51 2.32 7.22 2.88
CA ASP A 51 3.16 7.82 3.93
C ASP A 51 4.66 7.61 3.66
N LEU A 52 5.04 6.44 3.16
CA LEU A 52 6.40 6.14 2.72
C LEU A 52 6.82 7.02 1.55
N GLN A 53 5.93 7.20 0.57
CA GLN A 53 6.16 8.09 -0.56
C GLN A 53 6.34 9.54 -0.11
N ASP A 54 5.52 10.01 0.82
CA ASP A 54 5.63 11.33 1.40
C ASP A 54 6.95 11.51 2.16
N ALA A 55 7.36 10.53 2.98
CA ALA A 55 8.61 10.54 3.73
C ALA A 55 9.85 10.56 2.83
N LEU A 56 9.76 9.99 1.63
CA LEU A 56 10.83 9.96 0.63
C LEU A 56 10.75 11.13 -0.36
N SER A 57 9.70 11.94 -0.30
CA SER A 57 9.51 13.10 -1.15
C SER A 57 9.89 14.41 -0.44
N GLY A 58 10.75 15.21 -1.09
CA GLY A 58 11.05 16.59 -0.66
C GLY A 58 12.40 16.80 0.04
N ALA A 59 12.61 18.05 0.50
CA ALA A 59 13.90 18.51 1.04
C ALA A 59 14.20 18.04 2.48
N ALA A 60 13.24 17.37 3.13
CA ALA A 60 13.34 16.85 4.50
C ALA A 60 13.32 15.31 4.55
N ALA A 61 13.54 14.64 3.41
CA ALA A 61 13.58 13.18 3.34
C ALA A 61 14.58 12.64 4.36
N ASN A 62 14.09 11.83 5.30
CA ASN A 62 14.88 11.24 6.37
C ASN A 62 14.90 9.72 6.17
N PRO A 63 16.05 9.11 5.84
CA PRO A 63 16.14 7.67 5.64
C PRO A 63 15.71 6.88 6.88
N GLN A 64 15.92 7.41 8.10
CA GLN A 64 15.51 6.75 9.33
C GLN A 64 13.98 6.73 9.55
N ASP A 65 13.25 7.66 8.95
CA ASP A 65 11.79 7.65 9.01
C ASP A 65 11.21 6.71 7.95
N ALA A 66 11.83 6.65 6.76
CA ALA A 66 11.52 5.65 5.75
C ALA A 66 11.75 4.22 6.24
N ASP A 67 12.88 3.96 6.93
CA ASP A 67 13.18 2.63 7.51
C ASP A 67 12.10 2.16 8.49
N LYS A 68 11.61 3.05 9.37
CA LYS A 68 10.54 2.71 10.32
C LYS A 68 9.23 2.40 9.64
N ILE A 69 8.91 3.13 8.57
CA ILE A 69 7.68 2.92 7.79
C ILE A 69 7.78 1.58 7.04
N LEU A 70 8.93 1.29 6.42
CA LEU A 70 9.21 -0.01 5.78
C LEU A 70 9.08 -1.18 6.77
N ASP A 71 9.64 -1.03 7.98
CA ASP A 71 9.54 -2.02 9.07
C ASP A 71 8.10 -2.22 9.59
N ALA A 72 7.25 -1.20 9.50
CA ALA A 72 5.85 -1.29 9.87
C ALA A 72 5.06 -2.02 8.77
N LEU A 73 5.25 -1.60 7.53
CA LEU A 73 4.69 -2.23 6.34
C LEU A 73 4.99 -3.73 6.28
N ASP A 74 6.24 -4.14 6.49
CA ASP A 74 6.62 -5.56 6.45
C ASP A 74 5.86 -6.39 7.51
N LYS A 75 5.72 -5.85 8.73
CA LYS A 75 4.95 -6.51 9.79
C LYS A 75 3.45 -6.59 9.49
N ASP A 76 2.89 -5.57 8.86
CA ASP A 76 1.46 -5.54 8.54
C ASP A 76 1.15 -6.45 7.34
N ILE A 77 2.06 -6.54 6.38
CA ILE A 77 2.00 -7.48 5.27
C ILE A 77 2.07 -8.94 5.75
N ASP A 78 2.97 -9.27 6.66
CA ASP A 78 3.06 -10.61 7.25
C ASP A 78 1.74 -11.01 7.94
N LYS A 79 1.09 -10.08 8.64
CA LYS A 79 -0.22 -10.31 9.26
C LYS A 79 -1.31 -10.58 8.22
N VAL A 80 -1.25 -10.01 7.02
CA VAL A 80 -2.23 -10.31 5.95
C VAL A 80 -2.14 -11.78 5.58
N GLY A 81 -0.91 -12.28 5.34
CA GLY A 81 -0.66 -13.67 4.99
C GLY A 81 -1.19 -14.64 6.05
N ASP A 82 -1.01 -14.33 7.33
CA ASP A 82 -1.49 -15.16 8.44
C ASP A 82 -3.02 -15.20 8.60
N ARG A 83 -3.74 -14.22 8.05
CA ARG A 83 -5.20 -14.07 8.23
C ARG A 83 -6.02 -14.70 7.11
N THR A 84 -5.35 -15.17 6.05
CA THR A 84 -5.99 -15.70 4.84
C THR A 84 -5.33 -16.98 4.37
N ASP A 85 -6.11 -17.89 3.81
CA ASP A 85 -5.63 -19.16 3.27
C ASP A 85 -5.48 -19.08 1.72
N SER A 86 -5.53 -17.88 1.15
CA SER A 86 -5.52 -17.64 -0.29
C SER A 86 -4.10 -17.58 -0.85
N ALA A 87 -3.79 -18.46 -1.79
CA ALA A 87 -2.53 -18.45 -2.51
C ALA A 87 -2.30 -17.14 -3.29
N ASP A 88 -3.37 -16.52 -3.79
CA ASP A 88 -3.29 -15.26 -4.53
C ASP A 88 -2.92 -14.10 -3.59
N VAL A 89 -3.43 -14.11 -2.36
CA VAL A 89 -3.04 -13.13 -1.33
C VAL A 89 -1.60 -13.33 -0.92
N GLY A 90 -1.16 -14.57 -0.69
CA GLY A 90 0.24 -14.87 -0.39
C GLY A 90 1.19 -14.39 -1.49
N LYS A 91 0.82 -14.57 -2.76
CA LYS A 91 1.62 -14.06 -3.88
C LYS A 91 1.67 -12.52 -3.90
N ALA A 92 0.54 -11.85 -3.67
CA ALA A 92 0.50 -10.39 -3.64
C ALA A 92 1.33 -9.81 -2.48
N VAL A 93 1.28 -10.47 -1.31
CA VAL A 93 2.14 -10.19 -0.14
C VAL A 93 3.62 -10.32 -0.51
N ASP A 94 4.02 -11.45 -1.10
CA ASP A 94 5.42 -11.69 -1.51
C ASP A 94 5.94 -10.63 -2.52
N ASP A 95 5.09 -10.24 -3.47
CA ASP A 95 5.44 -9.25 -4.50
C ASP A 95 5.57 -7.84 -3.90
N LEU A 96 4.73 -7.50 -2.90
CA LEU A 96 4.84 -6.26 -2.15
C LEU A 96 6.11 -6.22 -1.29
N GLN A 97 6.44 -7.30 -0.56
CA GLN A 97 7.69 -7.40 0.21
C GLN A 97 8.93 -7.20 -0.67
N LYS A 98 8.99 -7.86 -1.84
CA LYS A 98 10.10 -7.67 -2.79
C LYS A 98 10.19 -6.23 -3.30
N ALA A 99 9.06 -5.54 -3.46
CA ALA A 99 9.06 -4.15 -3.88
C ALA A 99 9.63 -3.24 -2.77
N LEU A 100 9.21 -3.44 -1.53
CA LEU A 100 9.72 -2.71 -0.36
C LEU A 100 11.23 -2.96 -0.14
N ASP A 101 11.70 -4.18 -0.29
CA ASP A 101 13.14 -4.53 -0.27
C ASP A 101 13.96 -3.71 -1.27
N ASN A 102 13.42 -3.49 -2.47
CA ASN A 102 14.09 -2.71 -3.51
C ASN A 102 14.09 -1.20 -3.18
N VAL A 103 13.04 -0.71 -2.53
CA VAL A 103 12.99 0.64 -1.97
C VAL A 103 14.06 0.80 -0.89
N GLN A 104 14.11 -0.11 0.08
CA GLN A 104 15.10 -0.08 1.16
C GLN A 104 16.53 -0.06 0.60
N LYS A 105 16.85 -0.96 -0.32
CA LYS A 105 18.18 -0.99 -1.00
C LYS A 105 18.52 0.31 -1.70
N SER A 106 17.52 0.97 -2.30
CA SER A 106 17.70 2.26 -2.97
C SER A 106 17.98 3.37 -1.97
N VAL A 107 17.23 3.42 -0.86
CA VAL A 107 17.43 4.35 0.25
C VAL A 107 18.82 4.18 0.86
N ASP A 108 19.21 2.94 1.19
CA ASP A 108 20.54 2.60 1.74
C ASP A 108 21.69 2.99 0.80
N SER A 109 21.46 2.91 -0.51
CA SER A 109 22.42 3.30 -1.54
C SER A 109 22.43 4.79 -1.83
N GLY A 110 21.61 5.61 -1.15
CA GLY A 110 21.46 7.04 -1.40
C GLY A 110 20.85 7.37 -2.76
N LYS A 111 20.13 6.42 -3.38
CA LYS A 111 19.44 6.57 -4.66
C LYS A 111 17.99 6.98 -4.39
N HIS A 112 17.38 7.67 -5.35
CA HIS A 112 15.95 7.90 -5.31
C HIS A 112 15.23 6.57 -5.62
N PRO A 113 14.41 6.04 -4.68
CA PRO A 113 13.68 4.79 -4.89
C PRO A 113 12.58 4.96 -5.96
N ASP A 114 12.32 3.89 -6.72
CA ASP A 114 11.13 3.80 -7.57
C ASP A 114 9.98 3.19 -6.78
N MET A 115 8.88 3.94 -6.66
CA MET A 115 7.68 3.54 -5.92
C MET A 115 6.63 2.84 -6.80
N THR A 116 6.86 2.76 -8.10
CA THR A 116 5.91 2.13 -9.03
C THR A 116 5.64 0.68 -8.67
N PRO A 117 6.67 -0.18 -8.42
CA PRO A 117 6.43 -1.57 -8.07
C PRO A 117 5.66 -1.75 -6.75
N VAL A 118 5.88 -0.85 -5.77
CA VAL A 118 5.19 -0.91 -4.47
C VAL A 118 3.70 -0.61 -4.65
N ARG A 119 3.37 0.44 -5.42
CA ARG A 119 1.98 0.82 -5.69
C ARG A 119 1.24 -0.24 -6.50
N ASP A 120 1.91 -0.84 -7.48
CA ASP A 120 1.32 -1.90 -8.30
C ASP A 120 1.00 -3.13 -7.43
N ALA A 121 1.94 -3.56 -6.58
CA ALA A 121 1.74 -4.69 -5.68
C ALA A 121 0.65 -4.41 -4.61
N ALA A 122 0.60 -3.20 -4.04
CA ALA A 122 -0.47 -2.81 -3.11
C ALA A 122 -1.86 -2.80 -3.80
N GLY A 123 -1.92 -2.39 -5.07
CA GLY A 123 -3.12 -2.47 -5.89
C GLY A 123 -3.56 -3.90 -6.18
N GLU A 124 -2.61 -4.80 -6.50
CA GLU A 124 -2.88 -6.23 -6.64
C GLU A 124 -3.41 -6.84 -5.34
N LEU A 125 -2.78 -6.52 -4.20
CA LEU A 125 -3.20 -6.98 -2.87
C LEU A 125 -4.64 -6.56 -2.55
N THR A 126 -4.97 -5.29 -2.77
CA THR A 126 -6.34 -4.78 -2.60
C THR A 126 -7.32 -5.50 -3.53
N GLY A 127 -6.89 -5.81 -4.76
CA GLY A 127 -7.69 -6.55 -5.73
C GLY A 127 -8.01 -7.98 -5.29
N VAL A 128 -7.02 -8.71 -4.78
CA VAL A 128 -7.22 -10.10 -4.31
C VAL A 128 -7.90 -10.20 -2.94
N CYS A 129 -7.83 -9.15 -2.12
CA CYS A 129 -8.58 -9.03 -0.85
C CYS A 129 -10.04 -8.57 -1.03
N SER A 130 -10.44 -8.12 -2.23
CA SER A 130 -11.83 -7.72 -2.48
C SER A 130 -12.73 -8.95 -2.66
N PRO A 131 -13.87 -9.04 -1.93
CA PRO A 131 -14.90 -10.07 -2.15
C PRO A 131 -15.68 -9.89 -3.45
#